data_AF-B2WDT3-F1
#
_entry.id   AF-B2WDT3-F1
#
_cell.length_a   1.000
_cell.length_b   1.000
_cell.length_c   1.000
_cell.angle_alpha   90.00
_cell.angle_beta   90.00
_cell.angle_gamma   90.00
#
_symmetry.space_group_name_H-M   'P 1'
#
loop_
_entity.id
_entity.type
_entity.pdbx_description
1 polymer ?
#
loop_
_entity_poly.entity_id
_entity_poly.type
_entity_poly.pdbx_seq_one_letter_code
_entity_poly.pdbx_strand_id
1 'polypeptide(L)'
;MSSNDIPSGDVVDNDYTSRTGQSQIPVQKDEAPVESTEYDNGGDSDKQLERDEKDAIDSSNIIEERTRGATKTSGTYREPGDEEGLGAAADGSDGTSSVR
;
A
#
# COMPACT_ATOMS: atom_id res chain seq x y z
N MET A 1 -22.33 23.39 -47.26
CA MET A 1 -21.87 22.46 -46.22
C MET A 1 -21.64 21.12 -46.89
N SER A 2 -20.42 20.61 -46.89
CA SER A 2 -20.15 19.23 -47.30
C SER A 2 -19.42 18.57 -46.15
N SER A 3 -20.22 18.05 -45.23
CA SER A 3 -19.79 17.09 -44.22
C SER A 3 -20.05 15.73 -44.86
N ASN A 4 -19.03 15.04 -45.35
CA ASN A 4 -19.01 13.59 -45.59
C ASN A 4 -17.71 13.14 -46.26
N ASP A 5 -16.59 13.25 -45.54
CA ASP A 5 -15.46 12.35 -45.78
C ASP A 5 -14.73 12.18 -44.45
N ILE A 6 -15.36 11.44 -43.54
CA ILE A 6 -14.65 10.91 -42.38
C ILE A 6 -14.05 9.59 -42.87
N PRO A 7 -12.72 9.48 -43.05
CA PRO A 7 -12.11 8.26 -43.51
C PRO A 7 -12.43 7.11 -42.54
N SER A 8 -13.14 6.08 -43.02
CA SER A 8 -13.30 4.80 -42.31
C SER A 8 -12.03 3.98 -42.50
N GLY A 9 -11.00 4.28 -41.72
CA GLY A 9 -9.72 3.57 -41.65
C GLY A 9 -8.88 4.16 -40.53
N ASP A 10 -7.88 3.42 -40.05
CA ASP A 10 -6.92 3.94 -39.07
C ASP A 10 -6.34 5.26 -39.61
N VAL A 11 -6.69 6.36 -38.94
CA VAL A 11 -6.33 7.71 -39.38
C VAL A 11 -4.87 7.94 -39.00
N VAL A 12 -3.97 7.57 -39.90
CA VAL A 12 -2.55 7.85 -39.76
C VAL A 12 -2.29 9.30 -40.15
N ASP A 13 -1.72 10.08 -39.23
CA ASP A 13 -1.25 11.45 -39.49
C ASP A 13 0.24 11.52 -39.13
N ASN A 14 1.10 11.96 -40.05
CA ASN A 14 2.53 12.11 -39.78
C ASN A 14 3.04 13.53 -40.11
N ASP A 15 2.14 14.49 -40.33
CA ASP A 15 2.51 15.85 -40.73
C ASP A 15 3.35 16.56 -39.65
N TYR A 16 3.19 16.14 -38.40
CA TYR A 16 3.99 16.63 -37.27
C TYR A 16 5.47 16.18 -37.31
N THR A 17 5.83 15.13 -38.07
CA THR A 17 7.21 14.60 -38.12
C THR A 17 8.15 15.43 -39.00
N SER A 18 7.62 16.32 -39.84
CA SER A 18 8.40 17.06 -40.86
C SER A 18 8.23 18.58 -40.78
N ARG A 19 7.93 19.11 -39.58
CA ARG A 19 7.74 20.55 -39.37
C ARG A 19 9.05 21.33 -39.68
N THR A 20 8.96 22.34 -40.54
CA THR A 20 10.08 23.19 -40.93
C THR A 20 10.72 23.86 -39.71
N GLY A 21 12.03 23.63 -39.52
CA GLY A 21 12.80 24.16 -38.38
C GLY A 21 12.88 23.23 -37.16
N GLN A 22 12.19 22.08 -37.16
CA GLN A 22 12.21 21.10 -36.07
C GLN A 22 13.13 19.91 -36.39
N SER A 23 14.36 20.16 -36.84
CA SER A 23 15.33 19.10 -37.12
C SER A 23 16.06 18.56 -35.88
N GLN A 24 15.84 19.17 -34.71
CA GLN A 24 16.65 18.91 -33.51
C GLN A 24 16.02 17.90 -32.54
N ILE A 25 14.71 17.66 -32.62
CA ILE A 25 14.01 16.72 -31.72
C ILE A 25 13.33 15.65 -32.59
N PRO A 26 13.82 14.40 -32.57
CA PRO A 26 13.19 13.31 -33.31
C PRO A 26 11.81 13.01 -32.70
N VAL A 27 10.78 12.97 -33.54
CA VAL A 27 9.42 12.60 -33.17
C VAL A 27 9.06 11.28 -33.84
N GLN A 28 8.44 10.36 -33.09
CA GLN A 28 8.01 9.06 -33.61
C GLN A 28 6.77 9.22 -34.47
N LYS A 29 6.71 8.46 -35.58
CA LYS A 29 5.53 8.35 -36.45
C LYS A 29 4.44 7.53 -35.78
N ASP A 30 3.20 7.72 -36.20
CA ASP A 30 2.06 6.93 -35.70
C ASP A 30 2.25 5.43 -35.90
N GLU A 31 2.87 5.05 -37.02
CA GLU A 31 3.12 3.66 -37.41
C GLU A 31 4.45 3.11 -36.86
N ALA A 32 5.18 3.90 -36.07
CA ALA A 32 6.43 3.46 -35.49
C ALA A 32 6.16 2.24 -34.58
N PRO A 33 6.92 1.14 -34.73
CA PRO A 33 6.79 0.00 -33.84
C PRO A 33 6.99 0.45 -32.39
N VAL A 34 6.06 0.09 -31.52
CA VAL A 34 6.24 0.28 -30.08
C VAL A 34 7.31 -0.70 -29.62
N GLU A 35 8.32 -0.19 -28.92
CA GLU A 35 9.35 -1.01 -28.31
C GLU A 35 8.71 -1.97 -27.29
N SER A 36 9.03 -3.26 -27.40
CA SER A 36 8.52 -4.25 -26.46
C SER A 36 9.09 -3.97 -25.07
N THR A 37 8.19 -3.81 -24.11
CA THR A 37 8.52 -3.71 -22.69
C THR A 37 8.62 -5.12 -22.07
N GLU A 38 9.17 -5.19 -20.86
CA GLU A 38 9.11 -6.40 -20.03
C GLU A 38 7.67 -6.87 -19.74
N TYR A 39 6.69 -5.98 -19.93
CA TYR A 39 5.27 -6.29 -19.77
C TYR A 39 4.64 -6.93 -21.01
N ASP A 40 5.16 -6.66 -22.20
CA ASP A 40 4.61 -7.17 -23.47
C ASP A 40 4.89 -8.66 -23.69
N ASN A 41 5.87 -9.24 -22.98
CA ASN A 41 6.25 -10.65 -23.05
C ASN A 41 5.82 -11.44 -21.80
N GLY A 42 4.56 -11.27 -21.37
CA GLY A 42 4.02 -11.98 -20.21
C GLY A 42 4.28 -11.28 -18.88
N GLY A 43 4.30 -9.95 -18.91
CA GLY A 43 4.18 -9.09 -17.72
C GLY A 43 3.01 -9.50 -16.85
N ASP A 44 1.85 -9.63 -17.48
CA ASP A 44 0.62 -10.06 -16.84
C ASP A 44 0.47 -11.59 -16.80
N SER A 45 1.57 -12.33 -16.63
CA SER A 45 1.51 -13.79 -16.50
C SER A 45 1.55 -14.24 -15.05
N ASP A 46 0.79 -15.29 -14.73
CA ASP A 46 0.80 -15.94 -13.41
C ASP A 46 2.22 -16.34 -12.95
N LYS A 47 3.13 -16.57 -13.91
CA LYS A 47 4.54 -16.91 -13.64
C LYS A 47 5.35 -15.73 -13.07
N GLN A 48 5.01 -14.49 -13.43
CA GLN A 48 5.64 -13.32 -12.83
C GLN A 48 5.09 -13.10 -11.43
N LEU A 49 3.77 -13.22 -11.24
CA LEU A 49 3.14 -13.12 -9.93
C LEU A 49 3.73 -14.12 -8.92
N GLU A 50 3.95 -15.37 -9.31
CA GLU A 50 4.56 -16.39 -8.45
C GLU A 50 6.00 -16.03 -8.04
N ARG A 51 6.77 -15.43 -8.95
CA ARG A 51 8.14 -14.98 -8.65
C ARG A 51 8.12 -13.80 -7.71
N ASP A 52 7.26 -12.82 -7.97
CA ASP A 52 7.12 -11.63 -7.14
C ASP A 52 6.67 -12.00 -5.73
N GLU A 53 5.73 -12.95 -5.60
CA GLU A 53 5.29 -13.47 -4.30
C GLU A 53 6.41 -14.16 -3.52
N LYS A 54 7.29 -14.88 -4.22
CA LYS A 54 8.46 -15.54 -3.61
C LYS A 54 9.53 -14.54 -3.18
N ASP A 55 9.81 -13.53 -4.00
CA ASP A 55 10.86 -12.54 -3.73
C ASP A 55 10.40 -11.49 -2.70
N ALA A 56 9.09 -11.21 -2.60
CA ALA A 56 8.53 -10.24 -1.66
C ALA A 56 8.56 -10.68 -0.19
N ILE A 57 8.59 -12.00 0.08
CA ILE A 57 8.51 -12.54 1.44
C ILE A 57 9.70 -13.45 1.74
N ASP A 58 10.66 -12.95 2.53
CA ASP A 58 11.68 -13.78 3.14
C ASP A 58 11.09 -14.56 4.33
N SER A 59 10.75 -15.82 4.09
CA SER A 59 10.18 -16.72 5.10
C SER A 59 11.12 -17.00 6.27
N SER A 60 12.43 -16.77 6.13
CA SER A 60 13.38 -16.96 7.24
C SER A 60 13.24 -15.90 8.34
N ASN A 61 12.66 -14.74 8.01
CA ASN A 61 12.35 -13.68 8.96
C ASN A 61 10.95 -13.82 9.60
N ILE A 62 10.15 -14.80 9.17
CA ILE A 62 8.83 -15.05 9.74
C ILE A 62 9.00 -15.95 10.96
N ILE A 63 8.64 -15.41 12.13
CA ILE A 63 8.51 -16.22 13.34
C ILE A 63 7.10 -16.79 13.45
N GLU A 64 6.98 -18.05 13.85
CA GLU A 64 5.68 -18.74 14.02
C GLU A 64 4.92 -18.31 15.28
N GLU A 65 5.59 -17.59 16.17
CA GLU A 65 5.05 -17.13 17.46
C GLU A 65 4.78 -15.62 17.46
N ARG A 66 3.87 -15.16 18.33
CA ARG A 66 3.60 -13.74 18.53
C ARG A 66 4.74 -13.07 19.30
N THR A 67 5.37 -12.04 18.73
CA THR A 67 6.46 -11.24 19.37
C THR A 67 6.06 -10.54 20.67
N ARG A 68 4.77 -10.25 20.87
CA ARG A 68 4.28 -9.73 22.15
C ARG A 68 3.99 -10.90 23.06
N GLY A 69 4.97 -11.22 23.90
CA GLY A 69 4.91 -12.27 24.91
C GLY A 69 3.54 -12.27 25.59
N ALA A 70 2.90 -13.43 25.51
CA ALA A 70 1.63 -13.81 26.11
C ALA A 70 0.80 -12.65 26.68
N THR A 71 -0.33 -12.35 26.02
CA THR A 71 -1.44 -11.62 26.65
C THR A 71 -1.53 -12.07 28.11
N LYS A 72 -1.41 -11.11 29.03
CA LYS A 72 -1.48 -11.38 30.47
C LYS A 72 -2.66 -12.31 30.75
N THR A 73 -2.47 -13.29 31.65
CA THR A 73 -3.52 -14.26 31.99
C THR A 73 -4.82 -13.55 32.33
N SER A 74 -5.95 -14.15 31.97
CA SER A 74 -7.28 -13.59 32.28
C SER A 74 -7.34 -13.18 33.75
N GLY A 75 -7.82 -11.96 34.01
CA GLY A 75 -7.87 -11.40 35.36
C GLY A 75 -6.66 -10.53 35.77
N THR A 76 -5.62 -10.39 34.94
CA THR A 76 -4.50 -9.48 35.26
C THR A 76 -4.90 -8.01 35.25
N TYR A 77 -5.88 -7.63 34.43
CA TYR A 77 -6.48 -6.30 34.45
C TYR A 77 -7.85 -6.40 35.11
N ARG A 78 -7.86 -6.52 36.44
CA ARG A 78 -9.07 -6.43 37.26
C ARG A 78 -9.08 -5.06 37.93
N GLU A 79 -10.25 -4.45 38.01
CA GLU A 79 -10.44 -3.23 38.80
C GLU A 79 -10.12 -3.51 40.27
N PRO A 80 -9.39 -2.61 40.96
CA PRO A 80 -9.17 -2.72 42.39
C PRO A 80 -10.50 -2.80 43.13
N GLY A 81 -10.59 -3.65 44.16
CA GLY A 81 -11.76 -3.66 45.04
C GLY A 81 -11.87 -2.36 45.85
N ASP A 82 -13.04 -2.12 46.46
CA ASP A 82 -13.31 -0.89 47.23
C ASP A 82 -12.28 -0.62 48.35
N GLU A 83 -11.66 -1.66 48.90
CA GLU A 83 -10.65 -1.58 49.96
C GLU A 83 -9.20 -1.68 49.44
N GLU A 84 -9.02 -2.04 48.17
CA GLU A 84 -7.71 -2.29 47.59
C GLU A 84 -7.00 -0.97 47.24
N GLY A 85 -5.85 -0.72 47.87
CA GLY A 85 -5.07 0.50 47.68
C GLY A 85 -5.42 1.63 48.66
N LEU A 86 -6.45 1.46 49.50
CA LEU A 86 -6.83 2.45 50.52
C LEU A 86 -5.92 2.48 51.75
N GLY A 87 -5.13 1.42 52.01
CA GLY A 87 -4.20 1.40 53.16
C GLY A 87 -4.89 1.67 54.49
N ALA A 88 -4.30 2.51 55.35
CA ALA A 88 -4.88 2.91 56.64
C ALA A 88 -6.18 3.74 56.53
N ALA A 89 -6.54 4.19 55.33
CA ALA A 89 -7.84 4.83 55.11
C ALA A 89 -8.99 3.82 55.10
N ALA A 90 -8.72 2.54 54.83
CA ALA A 90 -9.74 1.49 54.78
C ALA A 90 -10.37 1.22 56.16
N ASP A 91 -9.58 1.29 57.24
CA ASP A 91 -10.03 1.06 58.62
C ASP A 91 -10.22 2.35 59.43
N GLY A 92 -10.09 3.51 58.77
CA GLY A 92 -10.21 4.82 59.41
C GLY A 92 -9.10 5.14 60.41
N SER A 93 -7.97 4.42 60.36
CA SER A 93 -6.81 4.66 61.22
C SER A 93 -5.79 5.64 60.61
N ASP A 94 -6.05 6.19 59.43
CA ASP A 94 -5.20 7.17 58.74
C ASP A 94 -5.09 8.54 59.44
N GLY A 95 -5.85 8.74 60.52
CA GLY A 95 -5.81 9.97 61.32
C GLY A 95 -6.52 11.17 60.66
N THR A 96 -7.20 10.99 59.53
CA THR A 96 -7.96 12.05 58.85
C THR A 96 -9.42 12.06 59.31
N SER A 97 -9.66 12.59 60.50
CA SER A 97 -11.04 12.94 60.87
C SER A 97 -11.51 14.12 60.02
N SER A 98 -12.51 13.91 59.15
CA SER A 98 -13.22 15.00 58.49
C SER A 98 -13.96 15.81 59.56
N VAL A 99 -13.37 16.93 59.97
CA VAL A 99 -14.07 17.95 60.73
C VAL A 99 -15.12 18.56 59.81
N ARG A 100 -16.37 18.48 60.28
CA ARG A 100 -17.61 18.89 59.62
C ARG A 100 -17.55 20.20 58.84
#